data_AF-A0A6L3SW11-F1
#
_entry.id   AF-A0A6L3SW11-F1
#
_cell.length_a   1.000
_cell.length_b   1.000
_cell.length_c   1.000
_cell.angle_alpha   90.00
_cell.angle_beta   90.00
_cell.angle_gamma   90.00
#
_symmetry.space_group_name_H-M   'P 1'
#
loop_
_entity.id
_entity.type
_entity.pdbx_description
1 polymer ?
#
loop_
_entity_poly.entity_id
_entity_poly.type
_entity_poly.pdbx_seq_one_letter_code
_entity_poly.pdbx_strand_id
1 'polypeptide(L)'
;MLNPAPNSPEPTYSAPGINVNVRINGVPVPRVSPETRARCLVWRDGYVIEPSIAGLVIRCAHSGRVVASGFVGFESIIAAYEHGELKGGAL
;
A
#
# COMPACT_ATOMS: atom_id res chain seq x y z
N MET A 1 -24.04 34.62 6.75
CA MET A 1 -24.17 33.26 7.31
C MET A 1 -22.87 32.52 7.03
N LEU A 2 -22.12 32.16 8.07
CA LEU A 2 -20.85 31.42 7.95
C LEU A 2 -21.15 29.99 7.49
N ASN A 3 -20.52 29.55 6.39
CA ASN A 3 -20.44 28.14 6.03
C ASN A 3 -19.52 27.43 7.04
N PRO A 4 -19.92 26.32 7.68
CA PRO A 4 -18.99 25.51 8.44
C PRO A 4 -18.04 24.80 7.47
N ALA A 5 -16.74 25.02 7.65
CA ALA A 5 -15.69 24.34 6.91
C ALA A 5 -15.78 22.82 7.13
N PRO A 6 -15.58 21.98 6.09
CA PRO A 6 -15.54 20.55 6.26
C PRO A 6 -14.23 20.17 6.96
N ASN A 7 -14.32 19.87 8.25
CA ASN A 7 -13.26 19.22 9.04
C ASN A 7 -13.07 17.76 8.60
N SER A 8 -12.75 17.51 7.34
CA SER A 8 -12.29 16.19 6.90
C SER A 8 -10.78 16.11 7.12
N PRO A 9 -10.27 15.21 7.98
CA PRO A 9 -8.84 15.01 8.11
C PRO A 9 -8.32 14.46 6.78
N GLU A 10 -7.61 15.30 6.04
CA GLU A 10 -7.01 14.97 4.76
C GLU A 10 -6.15 13.70 4.91
N PRO A 11 -6.17 12.78 3.92
CA PRO A 11 -5.34 11.58 3.94
C PRO A 11 -3.90 11.97 3.65
N THR A 12 -3.18 12.37 4.69
CA THR A 12 -1.75 12.64 4.64
C THR A 12 -1.00 11.32 4.60
N TYR A 13 -0.36 11.03 3.46
CA TYR A 13 0.69 10.02 3.41
C TYR A 13 2.01 10.67 3.85
N SER A 14 2.51 10.27 5.01
CA SER A 14 3.72 10.83 5.61
C SER A 14 4.92 9.92 5.33
N ALA A 15 5.73 10.26 4.34
CA ALA A 15 7.14 9.85 4.32
C ALA A 15 7.95 10.92 5.10
N PRO A 16 9.05 10.57 5.79
CA PRO A 16 9.82 11.56 6.53
C PRO A 16 10.31 12.67 5.58
N GLY A 17 9.82 13.89 5.80
CA GLY A 17 10.20 15.09 5.05
C GLY A 17 9.36 15.44 3.81
N ILE A 18 8.37 14.61 3.42
CA ILE A 18 7.51 14.92 2.26
C ILE A 18 6.04 14.57 2.57
N ASN A 19 5.19 15.60 2.60
CA ASN A 19 3.74 15.43 2.55
C ASN A 19 3.29 15.43 1.09
N VAL A 20 2.92 14.28 0.53
CA VAL A 20 2.36 14.20 -0.82
C VAL A 20 0.84 14.09 -0.73
N ASN A 21 0.15 15.15 -1.13
CA ASN A 21 -1.30 15.13 -1.34
C ASN A 21 -1.60 14.54 -2.72
N VAL A 22 -1.92 13.24 -2.76
CA VAL A 22 -2.34 12.58 -4.01
C VAL A 22 -3.79 12.96 -4.30
N ARG A 23 -4.00 13.65 -5.43
CA ARG A 23 -5.32 13.99 -5.97
C ARG A 23 -5.50 13.23 -7.29
N ILE A 24 -6.63 12.55 -7.47
CA ILE A 24 -7.05 12.01 -8.77
C ILE A 24 -8.21 12.88 -9.25
N ASN A 25 -8.06 13.52 -10.41
CA ASN A 25 -9.07 14.43 -10.99
C ASN A 25 -9.52 15.57 -10.04
N GLY A 26 -8.61 16.10 -9.21
CA GLY A 26 -8.91 17.17 -8.26
C GLY A 26 -9.65 16.73 -6.99
N VAL A 27 -10.02 15.45 -6.88
CA VAL A 27 -10.64 14.87 -5.68
C VAL A 27 -9.54 14.33 -4.76
N PRO A 28 -9.56 14.67 -3.46
CA PRO A 28 -8.66 14.03 -2.49
C PRO A 28 -8.95 12.53 -2.49
N VAL A 29 -7.92 11.72 -2.74
CA VAL A 29 -8.06 10.26 -2.73
C VAL A 29 -8.52 9.88 -1.32
N PRO A 30 -9.67 9.21 -1.13
CA PRO A 30 -10.13 8.82 0.19
C PRO A 30 -9.05 7.99 0.90
N ARG A 31 -9.02 8.00 2.24
CA ARG A 31 -8.14 7.10 3.03
C ARG A 31 -8.34 5.68 2.52
N VAL A 32 -7.41 5.22 1.67
CA VAL A 32 -7.45 3.88 1.13
C VAL A 32 -7.19 2.94 2.29
N SER A 33 -7.99 1.86 2.39
CA SER A 33 -7.75 0.86 3.40
C SER A 33 -6.31 0.32 3.25
N PRO A 34 -5.66 -0.09 4.35
CA PRO A 34 -4.31 -0.66 4.29
C PRO A 34 -4.21 -1.80 3.28
N GLU A 35 -5.28 -2.58 3.15
CA GLU A 35 -5.45 -3.61 2.12
C GLU A 35 -5.35 -3.09 0.69
N THR A 36 -6.14 -2.05 0.37
CA THR A 36 -6.14 -1.46 -0.97
C THR A 36 -4.76 -0.91 -1.30
N ARG A 37 -4.15 -0.20 -0.34
CA ARG A 37 -2.83 0.38 -0.48
C ARG A 37 -1.75 -0.69 -0.70
N ALA A 38 -1.72 -1.73 0.13
CA ALA A 38 -0.77 -2.82 0.01
C ALA A 38 -0.88 -3.52 -1.36
N ARG A 39 -2.11 -3.80 -1.83
CA ARG A 39 -2.33 -4.41 -3.15
C ARG A 39 -1.82 -3.52 -4.28
N CYS A 40 -2.09 -2.21 -4.24
CA CYS A 40 -1.59 -1.29 -5.26
C CYS A 40 -0.06 -1.25 -5.31
N LEU A 41 0.61 -1.24 -4.16
CA LEU A 41 2.07 -1.20 -4.08
C LEU A 41 2.70 -2.44 -4.72
N VAL A 42 2.24 -3.63 -4.33
CA VAL A 42 2.84 -4.88 -4.84
C VAL A 42 2.45 -5.15 -6.30
N TRP A 43 1.26 -4.71 -6.73
CA TRP A 43 0.81 -4.87 -8.12
C TRP A 43 1.67 -4.07 -9.10
N ARG A 44 2.16 -2.90 -8.69
CA ARG A 44 3.08 -2.08 -9.50
C ARG A 44 4.32 -2.87 -9.94
N ASP A 45 4.75 -3.80 -9.09
CA ASP A 45 5.95 -4.63 -9.31
C ASP A 45 5.59 -6.04 -9.83
N GLY A 46 4.35 -6.27 -10.27
CA GLY A 46 3.90 -7.54 -10.85
C GLY A 46 3.63 -8.63 -9.82
N TYR A 47 3.32 -8.26 -8.58
CA TYR A 47 3.03 -9.18 -7.48
C TYR A 47 1.57 -9.14 -7.02
N VAL A 48 1.15 -10.20 -6.33
CA VAL A 48 -0.19 -10.35 -5.72
C VAL A 48 -0.06 -10.76 -4.25
N ILE A 49 -1.03 -10.34 -3.43
CA ILE A 49 -1.12 -10.72 -2.01
C ILE A 49 -2.14 -11.83 -1.87
N GLU A 50 -1.76 -12.93 -1.24
CA GLU A 50 -2.64 -14.07 -0.97
C GLU A 50 -2.65 -14.45 0.51
N PRO A 51 -3.77 -14.96 1.04
CA PRO A 51 -3.82 -15.57 2.35
C PRO A 51 -3.08 -16.92 2.37
N SER A 52 -2.48 -17.25 3.50
CA SER A 52 -1.74 -18.49 3.78
C SER A 52 -1.94 -18.89 5.24
N ILE A 53 -1.59 -20.14 5.58
CA ILE A 53 -1.62 -20.64 6.96
C ILE A 53 -0.74 -19.85 7.93
N ALA A 54 0.27 -19.14 7.42
CA ALA A 54 1.22 -18.34 8.18
C ALA A 54 0.95 -16.83 8.10
N GLY A 55 -0.24 -16.42 7.64
CA GLY A 55 -0.61 -15.01 7.43
C GLY A 55 -0.70 -14.65 5.95
N LEU A 56 -0.23 -13.47 5.56
CA LEU A 56 -0.22 -13.03 4.17
C LEU A 56 1.10 -13.37 3.49
N VAL A 57 1.03 -13.73 2.21
CA VAL A 57 2.18 -13.98 1.34
C VAL A 57 2.10 -13.11 0.09
N ILE A 58 3.25 -12.75 -0.44
CA ILE A 58 3.39 -12.01 -1.70
C ILE A 58 3.93 -12.98 -2.75
N ARG A 59 3.19 -13.12 -3.85
CA ARG A 59 3.57 -13.98 -4.97
C ARG A 59 3.75 -13.19 -6.24
N CYS A 60 4.58 -13.72 -7.11
CA CYS A 60 4.68 -13.25 -8.48
C CYS A 60 3.42 -13.58 -9.27
N ALA A 61 2.77 -12.58 -9.88
CA ALA A 61 1.48 -12.75 -10.55
C ALA A 61 1.56 -13.71 -11.74
N HIS A 62 2.68 -13.73 -12.47
CA HIS A 62 2.82 -14.54 -13.68
C HIS A 62 3.38 -15.95 -13.42
N SER A 63 4.15 -16.15 -12.34
CA SER A 63 4.80 -17.44 -12.05
C SER A 63 4.23 -18.16 -10.83
N GLY A 64 3.45 -17.46 -10.00
CA GLY A 64 2.96 -17.98 -8.72
C GLY A 64 4.04 -18.20 -7.65
N ARG A 65 5.32 -17.90 -7.96
CA ARG A 65 6.44 -18.05 -7.02
C ARG A 65 6.25 -17.12 -5.83
N VAL A 66 6.46 -17.65 -4.62
CA VAL A 66 6.47 -16.84 -3.38
C VAL A 66 7.72 -15.96 -3.36
N VAL A 67 7.50 -14.65 -3.24
CA VAL A 67 8.54 -13.61 -3.17
C VAL A 67 8.84 -13.26 -1.72
N ALA A 68 7.79 -13.15 -0.90
CA ALA A 68 7.90 -12.86 0.52
C ALA A 68 6.73 -13.48 1.31
N SER A 69 6.94 -13.75 2.59
CA SER A 69 5.98 -14.43 3.47
C SER A 69 6.14 -13.98 4.92
N GLY A 70 5.15 -14.30 5.77
CA GLY A 70 5.21 -14.03 7.21
C GLY A 70 4.62 -12.68 7.60
N PHE A 71 3.80 -12.07 6.73
CA PHE A 71 3.15 -10.82 7.02
C PHE A 71 1.90 -11.05 7.88
N VAL A 72 1.85 -10.38 9.03
CA VAL A 72 0.71 -10.46 9.96
C VAL A 72 -0.49 -9.60 9.51
N GLY A 73 -0.27 -8.68 8.57
CA GLY A 73 -1.33 -7.83 8.02
C GLY A 73 -0.84 -6.92 6.90
N PHE A 74 -1.77 -6.20 6.27
CA PHE A 74 -1.45 -5.31 5.14
C PHE A 74 -0.51 -4.16 5.52
N GLU A 75 -0.56 -3.68 6.78
CA GLU A 75 0.38 -2.68 7.30
C GLU A 75 1.83 -3.18 7.29
N SER A 76 2.07 -4.45 7.65
CA SER A 76 3.41 -5.04 7.60
C SER A 76 3.94 -5.19 6.17
N ILE A 77 3.06 -5.39 5.19
CA ILE A 77 3.42 -5.42 3.75
C ILE A 77 3.81 -4.03 3.27
N ILE A 78 3.04 -3.01 3.66
CA ILE A 78 3.32 -1.61 3.35
C ILE A 78 4.69 -1.22 3.92
N ALA A 79 4.95 -1.52 5.18
CA ALA A 79 6.23 -1.24 5.83
C ALA A 79 7.39 -1.91 5.07
N ALA A 80 7.30 -3.22 4.81
CA ALA A 80 8.33 -3.95 4.05
C ALA A 80 8.56 -3.36 2.64
N TYR A 81 7.50 -2.89 1.98
CA TYR A 81 7.60 -2.21 0.69
C TYR A 81 8.37 -0.88 0.81
N GLU A 82 8.02 -0.06 1.79
CA GLU A 82 8.65 1.25 2.05
C GLU A 82 10.12 1.11 2.46
N HIS A 83 10.46 0.06 3.21
CA HIS A 83 11.84 -0.30 3.56
C HIS A 83 12.64 -0.91 2.40
N GLY A 84 11.99 -1.19 1.26
CA GLY A 84 12.64 -1.76 0.07
C GLY A 84 12.93 -3.26 0.17
N GLU A 85 12.38 -3.95 1.16
CA GLU A 85 12.62 -5.38 1.43
C GLU A 85 11.98 -6.29 0.37
N LEU A 86 11.00 -5.78 -0.38
CA LEU A 86 10.31 -6.50 -1.44
C LEU A 86 11.01 -6.43 -2.80
N LYS A 87 12.09 -5.64 -2.94
CA LYS A 87 12.89 -5.51 -4.18
C LYS A 87 13.92 -6.65 -4.34
N GLY A 88 13.51 -7.88 -4.06
CA GLY A 88 14.35 -9.09 -4.13
C GLY A 88 14.33 -9.83 -5.47
N GLY A 89 13.64 -9.33 -6.49
CA GLY A 89 13.57 -9.95 -7.81
C GLY A 89 13.79 -8.90 -8.89
N ALA A 90 15.05 -8.70 -9.25
CA ALA A 90 15.41 -7.99 -10.48
C ALA A 90 14.60 -8.54 -11.66
N LEU A 91 14.00 -7.63 -12.43
CA LEU A 91 13.77 -7.87 -13.85
C LEU A 91 15.13 -7.92 -14.56
#